data_AF-A0A1J5JFN9-F1
#
_entry.id   AF-A0A1J5JFN9-F1
#
_cell.length_a   1.000
_cell.length_b   1.000
_cell.length_c   1.000
_cell.angle_alpha   90.00
_cell.angle_beta   90.00
_cell.angle_gamma   90.00
#
_symmetry.space_group_name_H-M   'P 1'
#
loop_
_entity.id
_entity.type
_entity.pdbx_description
1 polymer ?
#
loop_
_entity_poly.entity_id
_entity_poly.type
_entity_poly.pdbx_seq_one_letter_code
_entity_poly.pdbx_strand_id
1 'polypeptide(L)'
;MAKGCVYWQEIIPDYLAGELGQEEAHALREHLDCCPACRRELARWQKTFALLDLPPEDPGPDFTARVLAALEKDEAMPPVPVTRPGEQQAARPSLLSGNPPRQPVSLLAGLVLGFCLALGGWLLAGGRLPGLTRGISTFISVTVPFIQDAITGLVAFCQWQLAGLIQLLAGVVDAVGEKVFLLWVLGDTLVTLLQSVPPATWAALLAPGLAAGLLLERMLKPRTYQ
;
A
#
# COMPACT_ATOMS: atom_id res chain seq x y z
N MET A 1 22.09 14.48 8.17
CA MET A 1 21.57 15.48 7.21
C MET A 1 20.43 16.22 7.89
N ALA A 2 20.43 17.54 7.92
CA ALA A 2 19.35 18.30 8.54
C ALA A 2 18.08 18.19 7.67
N LYS A 3 16.97 17.71 8.24
CA LYS A 3 15.69 17.60 7.52
C LYS A 3 15.15 19.01 7.24
N GLY A 4 14.65 19.24 6.02
CA GLY A 4 14.15 20.53 5.57
C GLY A 4 12.72 20.84 6.05
N CYS A 5 12.26 22.07 5.82
CA CYS A 5 10.91 22.50 6.25
C CYS A 5 9.78 21.69 5.60
N VAL A 6 9.96 21.23 4.36
CA VAL A 6 8.95 20.43 3.64
C VAL A 6 8.64 19.14 4.40
N TYR A 7 9.70 18.41 4.79
CA TYR A 7 9.57 17.20 5.59
C TYR A 7 8.81 17.46 6.91
N TRP A 8 9.17 18.52 7.63
CA TRP A 8 8.52 18.82 8.90
C TRP A 8 7.05 19.21 8.75
N GLN A 9 6.66 19.80 7.61
CA GLN A 9 5.26 20.13 7.33
C GLN A 9 4.43 18.89 7.01
N GLU A 10 5.00 17.91 6.32
CA GLU A 10 4.32 16.67 5.96
C GLU A 10 3.97 15.80 7.18
N ILE A 11 4.80 15.81 8.22
CA ILE A 11 4.59 14.97 9.41
C ILE A 11 3.75 15.64 10.52
N ILE A 12 3.31 16.89 10.33
CA ILE A 12 2.47 17.60 11.31
C ILE A 12 1.13 16.90 11.59
N PRO A 13 0.41 16.35 10.61
CA PRO A 13 -0.83 15.60 10.86
C PRO A 13 -0.60 14.40 11.78
N ASP A 14 0.45 13.62 11.54
CA ASP A 14 0.82 12.44 12.35
C ASP A 14 1.19 12.85 13.78
N TYR A 15 1.77 14.05 13.94
CA TYR A 15 2.11 14.61 15.24
C TYR A 15 0.85 14.94 16.04
N LEU A 16 -0.15 15.52 15.38
CA LEU A 16 -1.44 15.85 16.01
C LEU A 16 -2.28 14.60 16.31
N ALA A 17 -2.17 13.56 15.48
CA ALA A 17 -2.81 12.26 15.71
C ALA A 17 -2.13 11.43 16.81
N GLY A 18 -0.93 11.82 17.26
CA GLY A 18 -0.16 11.08 18.26
C GLY A 18 0.49 9.80 17.73
N GLU A 19 0.65 9.68 16.41
CA GLU A 19 1.20 8.49 15.73
C GLU A 19 2.72 8.56 15.56
N LEU A 20 3.30 9.75 15.75
CA LEU A 20 4.75 9.99 15.66
C LEU A 20 5.51 9.38 16.84
N GLY A 21 6.63 8.72 16.53
CA GLY A 21 7.56 8.21 17.55
C GLY A 21 8.16 9.32 18.42
N GLN A 22 8.55 9.01 19.66
CA GLN A 22 8.99 10.03 20.62
C GLN A 22 10.21 10.86 20.14
N GLU A 23 11.17 10.23 19.47
CA GLU A 23 12.36 10.90 18.95
C GLU A 23 12.02 11.92 17.86
N GLU A 24 11.15 11.54 16.92
CA GLU A 24 10.73 12.42 15.83
C GLU A 24 9.81 13.55 16.31
N ALA A 25 8.92 13.26 17.28
CA ALA A 25 8.11 14.28 17.93
C ALA A 25 8.96 15.29 18.71
N HIS A 26 10.10 14.87 19.27
CA HIS A 26 11.06 15.79 19.90
C HIS A 26 11.74 16.67 18.85
N ALA A 27 12.26 16.07 17.77
CA ALA A 27 12.94 16.80 16.71
C ALA A 27 12.01 17.79 15.97
N LEU A 28 10.73 17.45 15.79
CA LEU A 28 9.73 18.38 15.25
C LEU A 28 9.53 19.58 16.18
N ARG A 29 9.46 19.37 17.50
CA ARG A 29 9.33 20.47 18.48
C ARG A 29 10.52 21.43 18.42
N GLU A 30 11.75 20.89 18.38
CA GLU A 30 12.96 21.71 18.21
C GLU A 30 12.91 22.53 16.91
N HIS A 31 12.44 21.93 15.82
CA HIS A 31 12.28 22.65 14.55
C HIS A 31 11.22 23.76 14.64
N LEU A 32 10.09 23.50 15.30
CA LEU A 32 9.02 24.47 15.50
C LEU A 32 9.45 25.65 16.39
N ASP A 33 10.38 25.45 17.31
CA ASP A 33 10.94 26.55 18.12
C ASP A 33 11.73 27.54 17.24
N CYS A 34 12.42 27.03 16.22
CA CYS A 34 13.24 27.83 15.31
C CYS A 34 12.51 28.33 14.06
N CYS A 35 11.44 27.66 13.61
CA CYS A 35 10.81 27.92 12.31
C CYS A 35 9.39 28.51 12.43
N PRO A 36 9.19 29.81 12.20
CA PRO A 36 7.86 30.42 12.26
C PRO A 36 6.93 29.96 11.13
N ALA A 37 7.45 29.49 10.00
CA ALA A 37 6.63 28.97 8.90
C ALA A 37 5.95 27.65 9.29
N CYS A 38 6.70 26.71 9.88
CA CYS A 38 6.16 25.44 10.34
C CYS A 38 5.22 25.62 11.54
N ARG A 39 5.44 26.62 12.41
CA ARG A 39 4.45 26.98 13.45
C ARG A 39 3.10 27.42 12.88
N ARG A 40 3.11 28.21 11.80
CA ARG A 40 1.86 28.60 11.13
C ARG A 40 1.16 27.39 10.50
N GLU A 41 1.93 26.45 9.95
CA GLU A 41 1.38 25.21 9.42
C GLU A 41 0.74 24.36 10.51
N LEU A 42 1.42 24.17 11.64
CA LEU A 42 0.86 23.48 12.80
C LEU A 42 -0.47 24.11 13.25
N ALA A 43 -0.51 25.44 13.35
CA ALA A 43 -1.73 26.15 13.73
C ALA A 43 -2.87 25.99 12.71
N ARG A 44 -2.56 25.83 11.41
CA ARG A 44 -3.56 25.52 10.37
C ARG A 44 -4.14 24.13 10.59
N TRP A 45 -3.28 23.13 10.79
CA TRP A 45 -3.71 21.76 11.04
C TRP A 45 -4.52 21.62 12.34
N GLN A 46 -4.10 22.29 13.42
CA GLN A 46 -4.85 22.30 14.68
C GLN A 46 -6.28 22.83 14.51
N LYS A 47 -6.47 23.87 13.69
CA LYS A 47 -7.82 24.36 13.37
C LYS A 47 -8.64 23.33 12.61
N THR A 48 -8.03 22.64 11.65
CA THR A 48 -8.70 21.56 10.91
C THR A 48 -9.10 20.42 11.83
N PHE A 49 -8.21 19.96 12.71
CA PHE A 49 -8.51 18.91 13.69
C PHE A 49 -9.60 19.33 14.68
N ALA A 50 -9.61 20.59 15.12
CA ALA A 50 -10.66 21.11 15.99
C ALA A 50 -12.06 21.09 15.33
N LEU A 51 -12.14 21.15 13.99
CA LEU A 51 -13.42 20.98 13.26
C LEU A 51 -13.89 19.52 13.23
N LEU A 52 -12.98 18.57 13.46
CA LEU A 52 -13.25 17.13 13.51
C LEU A 52 -13.49 16.65 14.94
N ASP A 53 -13.48 17.56 15.94
CA ASP A 53 -13.75 17.21 17.32
C ASP A 53 -15.24 16.91 17.48
N LEU A 54 -15.60 15.63 17.51
CA LEU A 54 -16.97 15.20 17.73
C LEU A 54 -17.31 15.32 19.23
N PRO A 55 -18.56 15.66 19.58
CA PRO A 55 -18.99 15.60 20.96
C PRO A 55 -18.78 14.20 21.53
N PRO A 56 -18.36 14.08 22.80
CA PRO A 56 -18.16 12.78 23.42
C PRO A 56 -19.46 11.99 23.39
N GLU A 57 -19.41 10.82 22.79
CA GLU A 57 -20.54 9.89 22.75
C GLU A 57 -20.67 9.23 24.13
N ASP A 58 -21.90 9.22 24.67
CA ASP A 58 -22.19 8.53 25.93
C ASP A 58 -22.28 7.02 25.65
N PRO A 59 -21.32 6.20 26.12
CA PRO A 59 -21.33 4.76 25.84
C PRO A 59 -22.43 4.01 26.61
N GLY A 60 -23.21 4.70 27.43
CA GLY A 60 -24.32 4.15 28.21
C GLY A 60 -23.88 3.62 29.59
N PRO A 61 -24.83 3.48 30.54
CA PRO A 61 -24.54 3.27 31.96
C PRO A 61 -23.81 1.94 32.25
N ASP A 62 -23.96 0.92 31.39
CA ASP A 62 -23.42 -0.42 31.62
C ASP A 62 -22.09 -0.67 30.89
N PHE A 63 -21.58 0.29 30.11
CA PHE A 63 -20.36 0.09 29.31
C PHE A 63 -19.16 -0.25 30.19
N THR A 64 -18.91 0.54 31.23
CA THR A 64 -17.79 0.32 32.16
C THR A 64 -17.88 -1.05 32.83
N ALA A 65 -19.07 -1.44 33.30
CA ALA A 65 -19.28 -2.74 33.94
C ALA A 65 -19.02 -3.90 32.96
N ARG A 66 -19.46 -3.78 31.70
CA ARG A 66 -19.21 -4.78 30.66
C ARG A 66 -17.74 -4.91 30.29
N VAL A 67 -17.01 -3.79 30.19
CA VAL A 67 -15.58 -3.79 29.86
C VAL A 67 -14.78 -4.42 31.01
N LEU A 68 -15.05 -4.05 32.26
CA LEU A 68 -14.39 -4.64 33.42
C LEU A 68 -14.64 -6.15 33.53
N ALA A 69 -15.88 -6.58 33.33
CA ALA A 69 -16.22 -8.01 33.30
C ALA A 69 -15.56 -8.79 32.15
N ALA A 70 -15.21 -8.12 31.04
CA ALA A 70 -14.47 -8.72 29.93
C ALA A 70 -12.97 -8.87 30.29
N LEU A 71 -12.37 -7.86 30.93
CA LEU A 71 -10.97 -7.92 31.38
C LEU A 71 -10.75 -9.04 32.41
N GLU A 72 -11.67 -9.20 33.37
CA GLU A 72 -11.60 -10.29 34.36
C GLU A 72 -11.65 -11.68 33.71
N LYS A 73 -12.38 -11.83 32.59
CA LYS A 73 -12.42 -13.08 31.83
C LYS A 73 -11.13 -13.34 31.06
N ASP A 74 -10.52 -12.30 30.51
CA ASP A 74 -9.24 -12.41 29.80
C ASP A 74 -8.09 -12.72 30.76
N GLU A 75 -8.09 -12.16 31.98
CA GLU A 75 -7.12 -12.50 33.02
C GLU A 75 -7.26 -13.93 33.55
N ALA A 76 -8.47 -14.50 33.51
CA ALA A 76 -8.73 -15.89 33.87
C ALA A 76 -8.28 -16.89 32.78
N MET A 77 -7.94 -16.41 31.58
CA MET A 77 -7.43 -17.25 30.50
C MET A 77 -5.91 -17.43 30.65
N PRO A 78 -5.36 -18.65 30.51
CA PRO A 78 -3.92 -18.86 30.59
C PRO A 78 -3.19 -17.98 29.56
N PRO A 79 -2.01 -17.45 29.89
CA PRO A 79 -1.32 -16.47 29.05
C PRO A 79 -1.10 -17.04 27.65
N VAL A 80 -1.68 -16.38 26.65
CA VAL A 80 -1.41 -16.65 25.24
C VAL A 80 0.06 -16.32 25.00
N PRO A 81 0.86 -17.23 24.41
CA PRO A 81 2.26 -16.95 24.11
C PRO A 81 2.36 -15.72 23.22
N VAL A 82 2.88 -14.62 23.76
CA VAL A 82 3.17 -13.40 23.01
C VAL A 82 4.40 -13.68 22.14
N THR A 83 4.20 -14.07 20.88
CA THR A 83 5.30 -14.15 19.92
C THR A 83 5.72 -12.74 19.54
N ARG A 84 6.94 -12.35 19.94
CA ARG A 84 7.53 -11.06 19.57
C ARG A 84 7.63 -10.97 18.03
N PRO A 85 7.22 -9.84 17.41
CA PRO A 85 7.23 -9.66 15.96
C PRO A 85 8.63 -9.41 15.37
N GLY A 86 9.62 -10.21 15.78
CA GLY A 86 11.00 -10.17 15.28
C GLY A 86 11.64 -11.56 15.12
N GLU A 87 10.97 -12.63 15.56
CA GLU A 87 11.55 -13.98 15.61
C GLU A 87 10.79 -14.99 14.73
N GLN A 88 10.24 -14.53 13.59
CA GLN A 88 9.53 -15.37 12.63
C GLN A 88 10.27 -15.54 11.29
N GLN A 89 11.49 -15.04 11.14
CA GLN A 89 12.25 -15.11 9.87
C GLN A 89 13.27 -16.26 9.75
N ALA A 90 13.28 -17.25 10.65
CA ALA A 90 14.21 -18.38 10.56
C ALA A 90 13.53 -19.77 10.60
N ALA A 91 12.24 -19.88 10.26
CA ALA A 91 11.57 -21.16 10.10
C ALA A 91 11.24 -21.40 8.61
N ARG A 92 11.94 -22.36 8.04
CA ARG A 92 11.76 -22.96 6.70
C ARG A 92 10.30 -22.96 6.23
N PRO A 93 10.00 -22.58 4.98
CA PRO A 93 8.66 -22.75 4.45
C PRO A 93 8.35 -24.24 4.32
N SER A 94 7.49 -24.73 5.20
CA SER A 94 6.84 -26.02 5.09
C SER A 94 5.90 -25.99 3.88
N LEU A 95 6.39 -26.50 2.75
CA LEU A 95 5.70 -26.63 1.45
C LEU A 95 4.55 -27.66 1.45
N LEU A 96 3.89 -27.91 2.59
CA LEU A 96 2.77 -28.84 2.70
C LEU A 96 1.86 -28.44 3.87
N SER A 97 1.19 -27.29 3.75
CA SER A 97 -0.09 -27.06 4.42
C SER A 97 -0.92 -26.08 3.60
N GLY A 98 -1.17 -26.47 2.35
CA GLY A 98 -2.21 -25.85 1.54
C GLY A 98 -3.55 -26.49 1.93
N ASN A 99 -4.27 -25.86 2.84
CA ASN A 99 -5.72 -26.02 2.88
C ASN A 99 -6.24 -25.41 1.58
N PRO A 100 -6.79 -26.17 0.62
CA PRO A 100 -7.29 -25.59 -0.61
C PRO A 100 -8.47 -24.67 -0.27
N PRO A 101 -8.57 -23.48 -0.89
CA PRO A 101 -9.73 -22.62 -0.72
C PRO A 101 -10.96 -23.41 -1.16
N ARG A 102 -11.88 -23.66 -0.22
CA ARG A 102 -13.15 -24.33 -0.50
C ARG A 102 -13.88 -23.49 -1.54
N GLN A 103 -13.92 -24.02 -2.75
CA GLN A 103 -14.51 -23.39 -3.92
C GLN A 103 -16.01 -23.08 -3.67
N PRO A 104 -16.53 -21.93 -4.11
CA PRO A 104 -17.91 -21.50 -3.87
C PRO A 104 -18.99 -22.25 -4.68
N VAL A 105 -18.66 -23.40 -5.28
CA VAL A 105 -19.57 -24.17 -6.15
C VAL A 105 -20.75 -24.79 -5.38
N SER A 106 -20.63 -24.94 -4.05
CA SER A 106 -21.71 -25.45 -3.20
C SER A 106 -22.84 -24.46 -2.93
N LEU A 107 -22.64 -23.16 -3.16
CA LEU A 107 -23.66 -22.13 -2.89
C LEU A 107 -24.70 -22.01 -4.02
N LEU A 108 -24.30 -22.26 -5.28
CA LEU A 108 -25.21 -22.28 -6.43
C LEU A 108 -26.18 -23.48 -6.36
N ALA A 109 -25.72 -24.63 -5.85
CA ALA A 109 -26.57 -25.81 -5.68
C ALA A 109 -27.68 -25.59 -4.64
N GLY A 110 -27.40 -24.87 -3.55
CA GLY A 110 -28.40 -24.52 -2.55
C GLY A 110 -29.49 -23.57 -3.06
N LEU A 111 -29.12 -22.62 -3.92
CA LEU A 111 -30.04 -21.62 -4.48
C LEU A 111 -31.00 -22.23 -5.52
N VAL A 112 -30.50 -23.14 -6.35
CA VAL A 112 -31.34 -23.91 -7.31
C VAL A 112 -32.29 -24.84 -6.56
N LEU A 113 -31.83 -25.52 -5.50
CA LEU A 113 -32.69 -26.42 -4.71
C LEU A 113 -33.79 -25.66 -3.96
N GLY A 114 -33.46 -24.51 -3.36
CA GLY A 114 -34.43 -23.64 -2.69
C GLY A 114 -35.48 -23.09 -3.65
N PHE A 115 -35.07 -22.68 -4.85
CA PHE A 115 -35.99 -22.23 -5.89
C PHE A 115 -36.92 -23.35 -6.37
N CYS A 116 -36.38 -24.55 -6.62
CA CYS A 116 -37.18 -25.71 -7.01
C CYS A 116 -38.20 -26.14 -5.95
N LEU A 117 -37.85 -26.08 -4.66
CA LEU A 117 -38.76 -26.39 -3.56
C LEU A 117 -39.87 -25.34 -3.42
N ALA A 118 -39.54 -24.06 -3.56
CA ALA A 118 -40.53 -22.98 -3.53
C ALA A 118 -41.49 -23.04 -4.73
N LEU A 119 -40.97 -23.32 -5.94
CA LEU A 119 -41.76 -23.46 -7.16
C LEU A 119 -42.65 -24.71 -7.10
N GLY A 120 -42.10 -25.84 -6.61
CA GLY A 120 -42.84 -27.10 -6.43
C GLY A 120 -43.96 -26.99 -5.41
N GLY A 121 -43.71 -26.32 -4.27
CA GLY A 121 -44.75 -26.03 -3.27
C GLY A 121 -45.87 -25.15 -3.82
N TRP A 122 -45.54 -24.21 -4.73
CA TRP A 122 -46.51 -23.33 -5.36
C TRP A 122 -47.38 -24.06 -6.41
N LEU A 123 -46.78 -24.95 -7.21
CA LEU A 123 -47.47 -25.77 -8.20
C LEU A 123 -48.42 -26.79 -7.56
N LEU A 124 -48.04 -27.39 -6.43
CA LEU A 124 -48.87 -28.36 -5.70
C LEU A 124 -50.06 -27.72 -4.96
N ALA A 125 -50.00 -26.41 -4.67
CA ALA A 125 -51.03 -25.70 -3.92
C ALA A 125 -52.17 -25.09 -4.78
N GLY A 126 -52.16 -25.27 -6.11
CA GLY A 126 -53.26 -24.83 -6.99
C GLY A 126 -53.50 -23.32 -6.99
N GLY A 127 -52.45 -22.53 -7.24
CA GLY A 127 -52.39 -21.09 -6.96
C GLY A 127 -53.49 -20.21 -7.58
N ARG A 128 -54.27 -19.55 -6.69
CA ARG A 128 -55.03 -18.31 -6.98
C ARG A 128 -54.13 -17.08 -6.81
N LEU A 129 -54.32 -16.08 -7.68
CA LEU A 129 -53.53 -14.84 -7.85
C LEU A 129 -53.14 -14.02 -6.59
N PRO A 130 -53.89 -13.99 -5.45
CA PRO A 130 -53.49 -13.18 -4.29
C PRO A 130 -52.28 -13.71 -3.49
N GLY A 131 -51.86 -14.96 -3.72
CA GLY A 131 -50.71 -15.56 -3.04
C GLY A 131 -49.35 -15.21 -3.65
N LEU A 132 -49.32 -14.69 -4.88
CA LEU A 132 -48.10 -14.42 -5.64
C LEU A 132 -47.30 -13.27 -5.02
N THR A 133 -47.97 -12.21 -4.57
CA THR A 133 -47.32 -11.01 -4.01
C THR A 133 -46.61 -11.30 -2.69
N ARG A 134 -47.20 -12.11 -1.81
CA ARG A 134 -46.53 -12.56 -0.58
C ARG A 134 -45.35 -13.48 -0.87
N GLY A 135 -45.48 -14.40 -1.83
CA GLY A 135 -44.37 -15.29 -2.21
C GLY A 135 -43.17 -14.55 -2.81
N ILE A 136 -43.43 -13.53 -3.65
CA ILE A 136 -42.38 -12.67 -4.22
C ILE A 136 -41.71 -11.86 -3.11
N SER A 137 -42.47 -11.32 -2.15
CA SER A 137 -41.91 -10.53 -1.05
C SER A 137 -40.97 -11.33 -0.16
N THR A 138 -41.34 -12.56 0.23
CA THR A 138 -40.45 -13.42 1.03
C THR A 138 -39.22 -13.83 0.23
N PHE A 139 -39.38 -14.14 -1.06
CA PHE A 139 -38.25 -14.47 -1.92
C PHE A 139 -37.25 -13.31 -2.05
N ILE A 140 -37.73 -12.09 -2.27
CA ILE A 140 -36.88 -10.89 -2.34
C ILE A 140 -36.18 -10.67 -1.00
N SER A 141 -36.88 -10.78 0.13
CA SER A 141 -36.28 -10.56 1.46
C SER A 141 -35.15 -11.54 1.82
N VAL A 142 -35.17 -12.75 1.25
CA VAL A 142 -34.15 -13.78 1.50
C VAL A 142 -33.01 -13.69 0.48
N THR A 143 -33.30 -13.36 -0.78
CA THR A 143 -32.30 -13.36 -1.85
C THR A 143 -31.48 -12.08 -1.92
N VAL A 144 -32.07 -10.92 -1.64
CA VAL A 144 -31.39 -9.62 -1.67
C VAL A 144 -30.17 -9.56 -0.74
N PRO A 145 -30.23 -9.91 0.56
CA PRO A 145 -29.05 -9.86 1.43
C PRO A 145 -27.95 -10.82 0.96
N PHE A 146 -28.32 -11.96 0.38
CA PHE A 146 -27.38 -12.93 -0.15
C PHE A 146 -26.63 -12.40 -1.39
N ILE A 147 -27.34 -11.71 -2.28
CA ILE A 147 -26.76 -11.04 -3.44
C ILE A 147 -25.85 -9.89 -2.97
N GLN A 148 -26.27 -9.14 -1.95
CA GLN A 148 -25.50 -8.05 -1.38
C GLN A 148 -24.18 -8.53 -0.75
N ASP A 149 -24.20 -9.62 0.01
CA ASP A 149 -22.98 -10.23 0.57
C ASP A 149 -22.07 -10.79 -0.52
N ALA A 150 -22.64 -11.42 -1.57
CA ALA A 150 -21.87 -11.93 -2.69
C ALA A 150 -21.19 -10.79 -3.48
N ILE A 151 -21.89 -9.69 -3.73
CA ILE A 151 -21.33 -8.50 -4.39
C ILE A 151 -20.24 -7.88 -3.52
N THR A 152 -20.48 -7.73 -2.22
CA THR A 152 -19.51 -7.13 -1.29
C THR A 152 -18.24 -7.97 -1.23
N GLY A 153 -18.37 -9.30 -1.17
CA GLY A 153 -17.23 -10.21 -1.23
C GLY A 153 -16.46 -10.12 -2.55
N LEU A 154 -17.16 -10.00 -3.69
CA LEU A 154 -16.53 -9.87 -5.01
C LEU A 154 -15.80 -8.52 -5.15
N VAL A 155 -16.40 -7.43 -4.67
CA VAL A 155 -15.78 -6.10 -4.65
C VAL A 155 -14.54 -6.09 -3.76
N ALA A 156 -14.62 -6.65 -2.54
CA ALA A 156 -13.48 -6.76 -1.64
C ALA A 156 -12.33 -7.58 -2.26
N PHE A 157 -12.65 -8.68 -2.94
CA PHE A 157 -11.67 -9.48 -3.66
C PHE A 157 -11.01 -8.69 -4.80
N CYS A 158 -11.80 -8.00 -5.63
CA CYS A 158 -11.27 -7.14 -6.68
C CYS A 158 -10.41 -5.99 -6.14
N GLN A 159 -10.83 -5.35 -5.04
CA GLN A 159 -10.06 -4.29 -4.38
C GLN A 159 -8.72 -4.81 -3.86
N TRP A 160 -8.70 -5.97 -3.22
CA TRP A 160 -7.47 -6.59 -2.75
C TRP A 160 -6.53 -6.96 -3.91
N GLN A 161 -7.07 -7.50 -5.00
CA GLN A 161 -6.29 -7.87 -6.19
C GLN A 161 -5.72 -6.63 -6.92
N LEU A 162 -6.51 -5.56 -7.04
CA LEU A 162 -6.06 -4.28 -7.61
C LEU A 162 -5.00 -3.61 -6.73
N ALA A 163 -5.16 -3.63 -5.40
CA ALA A 163 -4.18 -3.06 -4.48
C ALA A 163 -2.81 -3.74 -4.61
N GLY A 164 -2.78 -5.08 -4.72
CA GLY A 164 -1.54 -5.82 -4.96
C GLY A 164 -0.86 -5.46 -6.28
N LEU A 165 -1.63 -5.28 -7.36
CA LEU A 165 -1.11 -4.83 -8.66
C LEU A 165 -0.53 -3.41 -8.61
N ILE A 166 -1.21 -2.49 -7.93
CA ILE A 166 -0.75 -1.10 -7.77
C ILE A 166 0.56 -1.06 -6.98
N GLN A 167 0.67 -1.82 -5.88
CA GLN A 167 1.91 -1.90 -5.10
C GLN A 167 3.08 -2.47 -5.91
N LEU A 168 2.85 -3.48 -6.75
CA LEU A 168 3.87 -4.02 -7.65
C LEU A 168 4.32 -2.98 -8.68
N LEU A 169 3.38 -2.26 -9.29
CA LEU A 169 3.71 -1.20 -10.26
C LEU A 169 4.48 -0.05 -9.60
N ALA A 170 4.08 0.37 -8.40
CA ALA A 170 4.79 1.39 -7.63
C ALA A 170 6.24 0.97 -7.34
N GLY A 171 6.46 -0.25 -6.88
CA GLY A 171 7.81 -0.77 -6.65
C GLY A 171 8.68 -0.85 -7.91
N VAL A 172 8.08 -1.17 -9.07
CA VAL A 172 8.79 -1.14 -10.36
C VAL A 172 9.14 0.29 -10.76
N VAL A 173 8.22 1.24 -10.58
CA VAL A 173 8.46 2.66 -10.89
C VAL A 173 9.55 3.22 -9.99
N ASP A 174 9.56 2.92 -8.70
CA ASP A 174 10.61 3.35 -7.77
C ASP A 174 11.97 2.75 -8.13
N ALA A 175 12.02 1.44 -8.42
CA ALA A 175 13.26 0.77 -8.81
C ALA A 175 13.83 1.27 -10.16
N VAL A 176 12.95 1.62 -11.10
CA VAL A 176 13.36 2.24 -12.37
C VAL A 176 13.77 3.70 -12.14
N GLY A 177 13.05 4.44 -11.32
CA GLY A 177 13.32 5.82 -10.95
C GLY A 177 14.71 5.98 -10.33
N GLU A 178 15.06 5.11 -9.38
CA GLU A 178 16.39 5.12 -8.74
C GLU A 178 17.52 4.91 -9.76
N LYS A 179 17.36 3.96 -10.69
CA LYS A 179 18.36 3.68 -11.73
C LYS A 179 18.48 4.81 -12.75
N VAL A 180 17.36 5.40 -13.17
CA VAL A 180 17.34 6.53 -14.09
C VAL A 180 17.97 7.76 -13.44
N PHE A 181 17.69 8.00 -12.17
CA PHE A 181 18.28 9.09 -11.41
C PHE A 181 19.80 8.93 -11.28
N LEU A 182 20.29 7.73 -10.95
CA LEU A 182 21.73 7.45 -10.91
C LEU A 182 22.42 7.68 -12.26
N LEU A 183 21.79 7.23 -13.36
CA LEU A 183 22.29 7.47 -14.72
C LEU A 183 22.35 8.95 -15.05
N TRP A 184 21.35 9.72 -14.64
CA TRP A 184 21.30 11.16 -14.88
C TRP A 184 22.37 11.91 -14.08
N VAL A 185 22.52 11.60 -12.79
CA VAL A 185 23.57 12.18 -11.93
C VAL A 185 24.97 11.81 -12.44
N LEU A 186 25.18 10.57 -12.89
CA LEU A 186 26.44 10.15 -13.49
C LEU A 186 26.73 10.89 -14.80
N GLY A 187 25.70 11.14 -15.61
CA GLY A 187 25.81 11.96 -16.82
C GLY A 187 26.21 13.40 -16.50
N ASP A 188 25.57 14.03 -15.53
CA ASP A 188 25.85 15.42 -15.16
C ASP A 188 27.24 15.59 -14.54
N THR A 189 27.65 14.65 -13.68
CA THR A 189 29.02 14.61 -13.15
C THR A 189 30.07 14.38 -14.23
N LEU A 190 29.81 13.52 -15.23
CA LEU A 190 30.71 13.34 -16.37
C LEU A 190 30.82 14.61 -17.22
N VAL A 191 29.71 15.29 -17.48
CA VAL A 191 29.68 16.53 -18.28
C VAL A 191 30.43 17.65 -17.55
N THR A 192 30.19 17.83 -16.25
CA THR A 192 30.91 18.83 -15.45
C THR A 192 32.40 18.50 -15.35
N LEU A 193 32.77 17.23 -15.20
CA LEU A 193 34.17 16.80 -15.25
C LEU A 193 34.79 17.13 -16.61
N LEU A 194 34.11 16.84 -17.72
CA LEU A 194 34.57 17.14 -19.08
C LEU A 194 34.82 18.65 -19.29
N GLN A 195 33.92 19.49 -18.78
CA GLN A 195 34.00 20.94 -18.86
C GLN A 195 35.09 21.54 -17.95
N SER A 196 35.42 20.86 -16.85
CA SER A 196 36.45 21.30 -15.91
C SER A 196 37.88 21.09 -16.43
N VAL A 197 38.07 20.22 -17.42
CA VAL A 197 39.38 19.89 -17.97
C VAL A 197 39.82 20.99 -18.96
N PRO A 198 40.98 21.64 -18.74
CA PRO A 198 41.50 22.66 -19.65
C PRO A 198 41.71 22.11 -21.08
N PRO A 199 41.52 22.93 -22.12
CA PRO A 199 41.66 22.49 -23.51
C PRO A 199 43.07 21.98 -23.85
N ALA A 200 44.10 22.48 -23.15
CA ALA A 200 45.47 21.99 -23.31
C ALA A 200 45.63 20.52 -22.87
N THR A 201 44.90 20.11 -21.84
CA THR A 201 44.93 18.72 -21.34
C THR A 201 44.25 17.77 -22.33
N TRP A 202 43.15 18.20 -22.97
CA TRP A 202 42.53 17.48 -24.08
C TRP A 202 43.47 17.30 -25.27
N ALA A 203 44.19 18.37 -25.65
CA ALA A 203 45.18 18.30 -26.73
C ALA A 203 46.33 17.33 -26.39
N ALA A 204 46.82 17.34 -25.14
CA ALA A 204 47.86 16.42 -24.68
C ALA A 204 47.39 14.95 -24.67
N LEU A 205 46.12 14.69 -24.35
CA LEU A 205 45.53 13.35 -24.35
C LEU A 205 45.25 12.80 -25.75
N LEU A 206 44.75 13.64 -26.67
CA LEU A 206 44.38 13.21 -28.02
C LEU A 206 45.56 13.11 -28.98
N ALA A 207 46.61 13.93 -28.80
CA ALA A 207 47.79 13.93 -29.66
C ALA A 207 48.47 12.56 -29.81
N PRO A 208 48.77 11.79 -28.73
CA PRO A 208 49.40 10.48 -28.87
C PRO A 208 48.46 9.45 -29.53
N GLY A 209 47.15 9.52 -29.28
CA GLY A 209 46.16 8.66 -29.92
C GLY A 209 46.07 8.89 -31.44
N LEU A 210 46.03 10.15 -31.86
CA LEU A 210 46.07 10.53 -33.28
C LEU A 210 47.39 10.13 -33.95
N ALA A 211 48.53 10.34 -33.28
CA ALA A 211 49.83 9.93 -33.79
C ALA A 211 49.92 8.39 -33.98
N ALA A 212 49.41 7.62 -33.02
CA ALA A 212 49.35 6.17 -33.12
C ALA A 212 48.43 5.71 -34.26
N GLY A 213 47.26 6.35 -34.43
CA GLY A 213 46.32 6.06 -35.52
C GLY A 213 46.94 6.30 -36.91
N LEU A 214 47.63 7.42 -37.10
CA LEU A 214 48.31 7.74 -38.36
C LEU A 214 49.48 6.79 -38.65
N LEU A 215 50.22 6.38 -37.61
CA LEU A 215 51.26 5.35 -37.75
C LEU A 215 50.67 4.00 -38.17
N LEU A 216 49.54 3.62 -37.58
CA LEU A 216 48.84 2.38 -37.93
C LEU A 216 48.33 2.40 -39.37
N GLU A 217 47.71 3.51 -39.79
CA GLU A 217 47.25 3.70 -41.17
C GLU A 217 48.42 3.62 -42.15
N ARG A 218 49.56 4.23 -41.82
CA ARG A 218 50.77 4.20 -42.66
C ARG A 218 51.38 2.79 -42.75
N MET A 219 51.30 2.00 -41.68
CA MET A 219 51.73 0.60 -41.66
C MET A 219 50.78 -0.31 -42.43
N LEU A 220 49.47 -0.02 -42.40
CA LEU A 220 48.44 -0.80 -43.07
C LEU A 220 48.27 -0.45 -44.55
N LYS A 221 48.82 0.69 -45.01
CA LYS A 221 48.75 1.07 -46.42
C LYS A 221 49.54 0.04 -47.26
N PRO A 222 48.87 -0.78 -48.10
CA PRO A 222 49.54 -1.82 -48.85
C PRO A 222 50.56 -1.20 -49.79
N ARG A 223 51.82 -1.68 -49.74
CA ARG A 223 52.83 -1.35 -50.75
C ARG A 223 52.33 -1.90 -52.07
N THR A 224 51.75 -1.03 -52.90
CA THR A 224 51.51 -1.32 -54.31
C THR A 224 52.88 -1.54 -54.95
N TYR A 225 53.24 -2.80 -55.15
CA TYR A 225 54.37 -3.21 -55.98
C TYR A 225 54.07 -2.74 -57.41
N GLN A 226 54.79 -1.71 -57.87
CA GLN A 226 54.97 -1.43 -59.29
C GLN A 226 56.27 -2.09 -59.76
#